data_AF-A0A7K3EY64-F1
#
_entry.id   AF-A0A7K3EY64-F1
#
_cell.length_a   1.000
_cell.length_b   1.000
_cell.length_c   1.000
_cell.angle_alpha   90.00
_cell.angle_beta   90.00
_cell.angle_gamma   90.00
#
_symmetry.space_group_name_H-M   'P 1'
#
loop_
_entity.id
_entity.type
_entity.pdbx_description
1 polymer ?
#
loop_
_entity_poly.entity_id
_entity_poly.type
_entity_poly.pdbx_seq_one_letter_code
_entity_poly.pdbx_strand_id
1 'polypeptide(L)' 'AAEPPAARVLGEGAAVMPLAGPAALVTAVAPDALRLRRLLDGALASLGRD' A
#
# COMPACT_ATOMS: atom_id res chain seq x y z
N ALA A 1 -6.57 18.64 9.21
CA ALA A 1 -6.78 17.44 8.39
C ALA A 1 -5.78 16.38 8.85
N ALA A 2 -6.12 15.10 8.80
CA ALA A 2 -5.17 14.02 9.10
C ALA A 2 -4.01 14.04 8.09
N GLU A 3 -2.80 13.73 8.55
CA GLU A 3 -1.60 13.75 7.72
C GLU A 3 -1.63 12.62 6.68
N PRO A 4 -1.05 12.86 5.48
CA PRO A 4 -0.91 11.82 4.48
C PRO A 4 0.12 10.77 4.94
N PRO A 5 -0.12 9.48 4.64
CA PRO A 5 0.83 8.43 4.96
C PRO A 5 2.13 8.59 4.16
N ALA A 6 3.24 8.11 4.72
CA ALA A 6 4.54 8.21 4.04
C ALA A 6 4.59 7.35 2.76
N ALA A 7 5.12 7.94 1.68
CA ALA A 7 5.46 7.20 0.46
C ALA A 7 6.54 6.16 0.78
N ARG A 8 6.34 4.91 0.33
CA ARG A 8 7.28 3.80 0.60
C ARG A 8 7.13 2.67 -0.41
N VAL A 9 8.22 1.95 -0.62
CA VAL A 9 8.21 0.63 -1.28
C VAL A 9 7.76 -0.42 -0.25
N LEU A 10 6.84 -1.29 -0.65
CA LEU A 10 6.27 -2.33 0.21
C LEU A 10 6.70 -3.71 -0.30
N GLY A 11 7.97 -4.05 -0.10
CA GLY A 11 8.57 -5.27 -0.63
C GLY A 11 8.73 -5.25 -2.16
N GLU A 12 9.00 -6.41 -2.75
CA GLU A 12 9.17 -6.52 -4.20
C GLU A 12 7.82 -6.40 -4.92
N GLY A 13 7.73 -5.42 -5.82
CA GLY A 13 6.60 -5.25 -6.73
C GLY A 13 5.43 -4.44 -6.17
N ALA A 14 5.49 -3.87 -4.97
CA ALA A 14 4.44 -3.01 -4.45
C ALA A 14 4.96 -1.68 -3.88
N ALA A 15 4.14 -0.63 -3.99
CA ALA A 15 4.46 0.70 -3.48
C ALA A 15 3.20 1.41 -2.94
N VAL A 16 3.41 2.27 -1.95
CA VAL A 16 2.41 3.17 -1.39
C VAL A 16 2.71 4.59 -1.86
N MET A 17 1.69 5.23 -2.43
CA MET A 17 1.72 6.65 -2.79
C MET A 17 0.66 7.42 -1.99
N PRO A 18 1.04 8.49 -1.27
CA PRO A 18 0.06 9.33 -0.59
C PRO A 18 -0.86 10.03 -1.57
N LEU A 19 -2.11 10.18 -1.17
CA LEU A 19 -3.08 11.07 -1.80
C LEU A 19 -3.32 12.27 -0.88
N ALA A 20 -4.19 13.19 -1.30
CA ALA A 20 -4.56 14.32 -0.46
C ALA A 20 -5.24 13.84 0.84
N GLY A 21 -4.77 14.32 1.99
CA GLY A 21 -5.28 13.91 3.31
C GLY A 21 -4.86 12.48 3.69
N PRO A 22 -5.64 11.76 4.50
CA PRO A 22 -5.23 10.45 5.04
C PRO A 22 -5.28 9.29 4.03
N ALA A 23 -5.55 9.57 2.75
CA ALA A 23 -5.73 8.54 1.74
C ALA A 23 -4.39 8.07 1.16
N ALA A 24 -4.34 6.79 0.78
CA ALA A 24 -3.20 6.17 0.09
C ALA A 24 -3.67 5.42 -1.15
N LEU A 25 -2.86 5.46 -2.21
CA LEU A 25 -2.91 4.56 -3.34
C LEU A 25 -1.85 3.48 -3.16
N VAL A 26 -2.24 2.21 -3.32
CA VAL A 26 -1.31 1.09 -3.35
C VAL A 26 -1.27 0.54 -4.76
N THR A 27 -0.06 0.43 -5.32
CA THR A 27 0.19 -0.30 -6.57
C THR A 27 0.90 -1.60 -6.26
N ALA A 28 0.57 -2.66 -6.99
CA ALA A 28 1.20 -3.96 -6.83
C ALA A 28 1.23 -4.72 -8.16
N VAL A 29 2.37 -5.35 -8.45
CA VAL A 29 2.58 -6.22 -9.60
C VAL A 29 3.05 -7.57 -9.07
N ALA A 30 2.39 -8.63 -9.53
CA ALA A 30 2.71 -10.00 -9.14
C ALA A 30 2.50 -10.98 -10.30
N PRO A 31 3.15 -12.15 -10.28
CA PRO A 31 2.97 -13.17 -11.32
C PRO A 31 1.56 -13.76 -11.39
N ASP A 32 0.80 -13.68 -10.30
CA ASP A 32 -0.52 -14.28 -10.17
C ASP A 32 -1.42 -13.51 -9.18
N ALA A 33 -2.72 -13.78 -9.25
CA ALA A 33 -3.74 -13.11 -8.44
C ALA A 33 -3.64 -13.43 -6.94
N LEU A 34 -3.16 -14.62 -6.56
CA LEU A 34 -3.02 -15.00 -5.16
C LEU A 34 -1.90 -14.20 -4.49
N ARG A 35 -0.77 -14.04 -5.17
CA ARG A 35 0.34 -13.23 -4.71
C ARG A 35 -0.01 -11.74 -4.71
N LEU A 36 -0.72 -11.26 -5.74
CA LEU A 36 -1.25 -9.90 -5.75
C LEU A 36 -2.14 -9.65 -4.53
N ARG A 37 -3.05 -10.59 -4.23
CA ARG A 37 -3.94 -10.49 -3.06
C ARG A 37 -3.15 -10.39 -1.75
N ARG A 38 -2.14 -11.23 -1.57
CA ARG A 38 -1.27 -11.20 -0.37
C ARG A 38 -0.52 -9.86 -0.22
N LEU A 39 -0.01 -9.29 -1.32
CA LEU A 39 0.64 -7.98 -1.28
C LEU A 39 -0.34 -6.88 -0.84
N LEU A 40 -1.56 -6.88 -1.39
CA LEU A 40 -2.58 -5.89 -1.05
C LEU A 40 -3.10 -6.05 0.39
N ASP A 41 -3.32 -7.28 0.87
CA ASP A 41 -3.71 -7.54 2.26
C ASP A 41 -2.61 -7.09 3.23
N GLY A 42 -1.34 -7.34 2.90
CA GLY A 42 -0.19 -6.85 3.68
C GLY A 42 -0.09 -5.33 3.68
N ALA A 43 -0.35 -4.67 2.54
CA ALA A 43 -0.39 -3.22 2.45
C ALA A 43 -1.48 -2.63 3.36
N LEU A 44 -2.69 -3.19 3.32
CA LEU A 44 -3.82 -2.77 4.17
C LEU A 44 -3.48 -2.91 5.66
N ALA A 45 -2.89 -4.03 6.06
CA ALA A 45 -2.46 -4.24 7.45
C ALA A 45 -1.39 -3.21 7.90
N SER A 46 -0.54 -2.75 6.99
CA SER A 46 0.50 -1.75 7.28
C SER A 46 -0.02 -0.31 7.41
N LEU A 47 -1.18 -0.01 6.82
CA LEU A 47 -1.80 1.33 6.84
C LEU A 47 -2.76 1.52 8.02
N GLY A 48 -3.31 0.43 8.57
CA GLY A 48 -4.20 0.47 9.74
C GLY A 48 -3.50 0.71 11.09
N ARG A 49 -2.22 1.09 11.09
CA ARG A 49 -1.39 1.30 12.29
C ARG A 49 -0.91 2.75 12.46
N ASP A 50 -1.34 3.65 11.59
CA ASP A 50 -1.09 5.10 11.66
C ASP A 50 -2.27 5.83 12.33
#